data_AF-A0A8S2VWU3-F1
#
_entry.id   AF-A0A8S2VWU3-F1
#
_cell.length_a   1.000
_cell.length_b   1.000
_cell.length_c   1.000
_cell.angle_alpha   90.00
_cell.angle_beta   90.00
_cell.angle_gamma   90.00
#
_symmetry.space_group_name_H-M   'P 1'
#
loop_
_entity.id
_entity.type
_entity.pdbx_description
1 polymer ?
#
loop_
_entity_poly.entity_id
_entity_poly.type
_entity_poly.pdbx_seq_one_letter_code
_entity_poly.pdbx_strand_id
1 'polypeptide(L)' 'DIRICCRKLMALALLPIDQIETSFYNLRTKSSAAVKQELHPLFLYFDHQWITNVPMKMWSVHGYQHRTNNNCEGIHVRSD' A
#
# COMPACT_ATOMS: atom_id res chain seq x y z
N ASP A 1 16.19 -8.58 2.13
CA ASP A 1 15.82 -7.27 1.53
C ASP A 1 14.54 -7.26 0.70
N ILE A 2 14.36 -8.16 -0.28
CA ILE A 2 13.16 -8.21 -1.14
C ILE A 2 11.85 -8.24 -0.34
N ARG A 3 11.73 -9.17 0.62
CA ARG A 3 10.53 -9.30 1.47
C ARG A 3 10.21 -8.02 2.24
N ILE A 4 11.24 -7.30 2.71
CA ILE A 4 11.08 -6.03 3.44
C ILE A 4 10.58 -4.95 2.49
N CYS A 5 11.11 -4.89 1.26
CA CYS A 5 10.67 -3.97 0.23
C CYS A 5 9.19 -4.18 -0.13
N CYS A 6 8.77 -5.42 -0.37
CA CYS A 6 7.36 -5.73 -0.64
C CYS A 6 6.45 -5.32 0.52
N ARG A 7 6.86 -5.58 1.78
CA ARG A 7 6.09 -5.13 2.95
C ARG A 7 5.97 -3.61 3.01
N LYS A 8 7.05 -2.88 2.71
CA LYS A 8 7.03 -1.41 2.66
C LYS A 8 6.14 -0.88 1.54
N LEU A 9 6.13 -1.52 0.35
CA LEU A 9 5.19 -1.19 -0.73
C LEU A 9 3.74 -1.36 -0.30
N MET A 10 3.40 -2.49 0.33
CA MET A 10 2.03 -2.73 0.84
C MET A 10 1.65 -1.75 1.95
N ALA A 11 2.61 -1.33 2.77
CA ALA A 11 2.39 -0.37 3.85
C ALA A 11 2.18 1.07 3.36
N LEU A 12 2.39 1.38 2.08
CA LEU A 12 2.15 2.73 1.54
C LEU A 12 0.70 3.18 1.76
N ALA A 13 -0.26 2.25 1.74
CA ALA A 13 -1.68 2.55 1.98
C ALA A 13 -1.96 3.10 3.38
N LEU A 14 -1.03 2.89 4.33
CA LEU A 14 -1.14 3.34 5.71
C LEU A 14 -0.57 4.75 5.91
N LEU A 15 0.09 5.32 4.90
CA LEU A 15 0.69 6.65 4.98
C LEU A 15 -0.31 7.76 4.64
N PRO A 16 -0.12 8.97 5.19
CA PRO A 16 -0.78 10.17 4.70
C PRO A 16 -0.64 10.31 3.18
N ILE A 17 -1.71 10.71 2.49
CA ILE A 17 -1.76 10.73 1.02
C ILE A 17 -0.62 11.57 0.42
N ASP A 18 -0.29 12.70 1.05
CA ASP A 18 0.80 13.60 0.66
C ASP A 18 2.21 12.96 0.78
N GLN A 19 2.34 11.86 1.52
CA GLN A 19 3.61 11.17 1.74
C GLN A 19 3.77 9.90 0.90
N ILE A 20 2.70 9.39 0.29
CA ILE A 20 2.69 8.11 -0.44
C ILE A 20 3.69 8.13 -1.60
N GLU A 21 3.58 9.11 -2.48
CA GLU A 21 4.39 9.21 -3.69
C GLU A 21 5.88 9.36 -3.36
N THR A 22 6.20 10.30 -2.45
CA THR A 22 7.57 10.53 -1.97
C THR A 22 8.15 9.26 -1.33
N SER A 23 7.35 8.53 -0.55
CA SER A 23 7.79 7.28 0.11
C SER A 23 8.01 6.14 -0.88
N PHE A 24 7.17 6.03 -1.91
CA PHE A 24 7.34 5.08 -3.00
C PHE A 24 8.65 5.31 -3.76
N TYR A 25 8.92 6.55 -4.19
CA TYR A 25 10.17 6.87 -4.89
C TYR A 25 11.40 6.67 -4.00
N ASN A 26 11.32 7.02 -2.72
CA ASN A 26 12.39 6.73 -1.77
C ASN A 26 12.66 5.22 -1.64
N LEU A 27 11.61 4.41 -1.59
CA LEU A 27 11.75 2.95 -1.51
C LEU A 27 12.40 2.37 -2.77
N ARG A 28 11.94 2.81 -3.95
CA ARG A 28 12.50 2.40 -5.25
C ARG A 28 13.97 2.82 -5.39
N THR A 29 14.33 4.03 -5.00
CA THR A 29 15.68 4.59 -5.18
C THR A 29 16.68 4.15 -4.11
N LYS A 30 16.26 3.93 -2.86
CA LYS A 30 17.16 3.53 -1.75
C LYS A 30 17.31 2.02 -1.60
N SER A 31 16.52 1.22 -2.32
CA SER A 31 16.71 -0.24 -2.38
C SER A 31 18.07 -0.61 -3.01
N SER A 32 18.64 -1.74 -2.60
CA SER A 32 19.88 -2.27 -3.18
C SER A 32 19.69 -2.62 -4.67
N ALA A 33 20.79 -2.65 -5.43
CA ALA A 33 20.76 -2.94 -6.87
C ALA A 33 20.08 -4.29 -7.18
N ALA A 34 20.37 -5.33 -6.39
CA ALA A 34 19.74 -6.65 -6.53
C ALA A 34 18.22 -6.60 -6.33
N VAL A 35 17.73 -5.86 -5.31
CA VAL A 35 16.29 -5.69 -5.07
C VAL A 35 15.63 -4.90 -6.19
N LYS A 36 16.28 -3.84 -6.68
CA LYS A 36 15.78 -3.04 -7.79
C LYS A 36 15.63 -3.86 -9.06
N GLN A 37 16.59 -4.74 -9.35
CA GLN A 37 16.56 -5.61 -10.52
C GLN A 37 15.44 -6.65 -10.42
N GLU A 38 15.37 -7.39 -9.30
CA GLU A 38 14.35 -8.42 -9.08
C GLU A 38 12.93 -7.83 -9.05
N LEU A 39 12.73 -6.70 -8.39
CA LEU A 39 11.41 -6.07 -8.25
C LEU A 39 11.13 -5.02 -9.33
N HIS A 40 11.95 -4.93 -10.38
CA HIS A 40 11.76 -3.91 -11.41
C HIS A 40 10.36 -3.91 -12.03
N PRO A 41 9.80 -5.08 -12.46
CA PRO A 41 8.46 -5.12 -13.04
C PRO A 41 7.38 -4.71 -12.02
N LEU A 42 7.56 -5.06 -10.75
CA LEU A 42 6.64 -4.69 -9.68
C LEU A 42 6.66 -3.17 -9.44
N PHE A 43 7.83 -2.55 -9.41
CA PHE A 43 7.93 -1.09 -9.29
C PHE A 43 7.26 -0.38 -10.46
N LEU A 44 7.49 -0.85 -11.70
CA LEU A 44 6.83 -0.25 -12.87
C LEU A 44 5.30 -0.40 -12.82
N TYR A 45 4.82 -1.59 -12.46
CA TYR A 45 3.39 -1.83 -12.29
C TYR A 45 2.79 -0.91 -11.22
N PHE A 46 3.46 -0.79 -10.06
CA PHE A 46 2.95 0.02 -8.95
C PHE A 46 2.93 1.51 -9.29
N ASP A 47 3.98 2.00 -9.95
CA ASP A 47 4.10 3.38 -10.43
C ASP A 47 2.98 3.72 -11.43
N HIS A 48 2.77 2.85 -12.43
CA HIS A 48 1.75 3.06 -13.44
C HIS A 48 0.34 2.96 -12.84
N GLN A 49 0.03 1.90 -12.10
CA GLN A 49 -1.33 1.67 -11.63
C GLN A 49 -1.67 2.53 -10.41
N TRP A 50 -0.87 2.45 -9.34
CA TRP A 50 -1.26 2.94 -8.02
C TRP A 50 -0.79 4.36 -7.73
N ILE A 51 0.28 4.82 -8.37
CA ILE A 51 0.77 6.19 -8.24
C ILE A 51 0.15 7.11 -9.31
N THR A 52 0.15 6.67 -10.57
CA THR A 52 -0.27 7.53 -11.70
C THR A 52 -1.76 7.42 -12.02
N ASN A 53 -2.29 6.21 -12.24
CA ASN A 53 -3.62 6.04 -12.84
C ASN A 53 -4.77 5.98 -11.81
N VAL A 54 -4.55 5.36 -10.65
CA VAL A 54 -5.57 5.21 -9.62
C VAL A 54 -5.41 6.32 -8.56
N PRO A 55 -6.44 7.15 -8.31
CA PRO A 55 -6.40 8.15 -7.26
C PRO A 55 -6.05 7.56 -5.89
N MET A 56 -4.98 8.06 -5.26
CA MET A 56 -4.47 7.56 -3.97
C MET A 56 -5.51 7.54 -2.85
N LYS A 57 -6.44 8.50 -2.86
CA LYS A 57 -7.57 8.57 -1.93
C LYS A 57 -8.52 7.36 -1.98
N MET A 58 -8.51 6.57 -3.06
CA MET A 58 -9.40 5.40 -3.18
C MET A 58 -8.84 4.15 -2.49
N TRP A 59 -7.53 4.07 -2.27
CA TRP A 59 -6.88 2.89 -1.71
C TRP A 59 -6.07 3.19 -0.44
N SER A 60 -5.77 4.45 -0.14
CA SER A 60 -5.23 4.85 1.16
C SER A 60 -6.26 4.58 2.25
N VAL A 61 -5.83 3.88 3.28
CA VAL A 61 -6.63 3.60 4.50
C VAL A 61 -6.14 4.45 5.67
N HIS A 62 -5.22 5.39 5.43
CA HIS A 62 -4.72 6.29 6.45
C HIS A 62 -5.86 7.14 7.03
N GLY A 63 -5.99 7.15 8.36
CA GLY A 63 -7.03 7.91 9.07
C GLY A 63 -8.41 7.25 9.07
N TYR A 64 -8.62 6.13 8.37
CA TYR A 64 -9.86 5.36 8.47
C TYR A 64 -9.81 4.45 9.70
N GLN A 65 -10.56 4.80 10.74
CA GLN A 65 -10.71 3.96 11.95
C GLN A 65 -11.50 2.66 11.70
N HIS A 66 -12.14 2.51 10.54
CA HIS A 66 -13.00 1.36 10.29
C HIS A 66 -12.19 0.17 9.77
N ARG A 67 -12.01 -0.84 10.64
CA ARG A 67 -11.73 -2.20 10.18
C ARG A 67 -12.82 -2.58 9.18
N THR A 68 -12.43 -2.78 7.93
CA THR A 68 -13.27 -3.23 6.81
C THR A 68 -13.89 -4.62 7.01
N ASN A 69 -13.75 -5.25 8.18
CA ASN A 69 -14.44 -6.50 8.55
C ASN A 69 -15.70 -6.31 9.42
N ASN A 70 -15.95 -5.12 9.99
CA ASN A 70 -16.99 -4.99 11.02
C ASN A 70 -18.44 -4.89 10.50
N ASN A 71 -18.68 -4.82 9.19
CA ASN A 71 -20.05 -4.73 8.66
C ASN A 71 -20.67 -6.10 8.30
N CYS A 72 -19.87 -7.16 8.11
CA CYS A 72 -20.38 -8.52 7.91
C CYS A 72 -20.43 -9.33 9.21
N GLU A 73 -19.60 -9.01 10.21
CA GLU A 73 -19.59 -9.71 11.51
C GLU A 73 -20.66 -9.19 12.49
N GLY A 74 -21.23 -7.99 12.25
CA GLY A 74 -22.25 -7.39 13.11
C GLY A 74 -23.68 -7.93 12.96
N ILE A 75 -23.98 -8.74 11.94
CA ILE A 75 -25.31 -9.35 11.70
C ILE A 75 -25.45 -10.71 12.41
N HIS A 76 -24.55 -11.04 13.34
CA HIS A 76 -24.68 -12.22 14.20
C HIS A 76 -24.75 -11.83 15.69
N VAL A 77 -25.40 -10.70 16.00
CA VAL A 77 -25.95 -10.52 17.35
C VAL A 77 -27.06 -11.56 17.49
N ARG A 78 -26.72 -12.69 18.11
CA ARG A 78 -27.68 -13.72 18.52
C ARG A 78 -28.80 -13.03 19.30
N SER A 79 -30.00 -13.13 18.77
CA SER A 79 -31.21 -12.92 19.56
C SER A 79 -31.37 -14.17 20.41
N ASP A 80 -30.86 -14.13 21.64
CA ASP A 80 -31.26 -15.02 22.74
C ASP A 80 -31.59 -14.13 23.95
#